data_AF-A0A9D7DHC1-F1
#
_entry.id   AF-A0A9D7DHC1-F1
#
_cell.length_a   1.000
_cell.length_b   1.000
_cell.length_c   1.000
_cell.angle_alpha   90.00
_cell.angle_beta   90.00
_cell.angle_gamma   90.00
#
_symmetry.space_group_name_H-M   'P 1'
#
loop_
_entity.id
_entity.type
_entity.pdbx_description
1 polymer ?
#
loop_
_entity_poly.entity_id
_entity_poly.type
_entity_poly.pdbx_seq_one_letter_code
_entity_poly.pdbx_strand_id
1 'polypeptide(L)'
;MSIILSDAGLHKHLLPLTFTRPVGQLRSGILRLSEGWYMRSGLAVGYRTEAYLSRAFPLPTEPADLEVNASLFPTDDLVAAVMDLRAGEVLVQDGRSLAFGVQGQAAPTEVDWAAPPLYSKQVYFSWEVNRFDRPSRLFQHCGKAIEHDFQSLTEGRRSQLLSLAQYSSGRIPTRYFLEEGAVVEACVLNTKNGPIYIGRTRR
;
A
#
# COMPACT_ATOMS: atom_id res chain seq x y z
N MET A 1 10.57 8.12 -13.53
CA MET A 1 10.63 6.79 -12.91
C MET A 1 9.23 6.42 -12.45
N SER A 2 8.78 5.17 -12.61
CA SER A 2 7.44 4.73 -12.17
C SER A 2 7.42 3.31 -11.63
N ILE A 3 6.38 2.99 -10.85
CA ILE A 3 6.15 1.69 -10.23
C ILE A 3 4.90 1.05 -10.83
N ILE A 4 5.00 -0.21 -11.23
CA ILE A 4 3.84 -1.07 -11.51
C ILE A 4 3.59 -2.00 -10.34
N LEU A 5 2.39 -1.97 -9.78
CA LEU A 5 1.94 -2.98 -8.83
C LEU A 5 1.33 -4.16 -9.58
N SER A 6 2.02 -5.30 -9.50
CA SER A 6 1.64 -6.54 -10.16
C SER A 6 0.83 -7.43 -9.24
N ASP A 7 -0.32 -7.91 -9.70
CA ASP A 7 -1.14 -8.86 -8.92
C ASP A 7 -0.41 -10.18 -8.64
N ALA A 8 0.65 -10.51 -9.42
CA ALA A 8 1.54 -11.65 -9.18
C ALA A 8 0.79 -12.99 -9.00
N GLY A 9 -0.34 -13.18 -9.71
CA GLY A 9 -1.23 -14.34 -9.58
C GLY A 9 -2.04 -14.41 -8.28
N LEU A 10 -1.86 -13.48 -7.34
CA LEU A 10 -2.52 -13.48 -6.03
C LEU A 10 -3.98 -13.02 -6.07
N HIS A 11 -4.43 -12.44 -7.19
CA HIS A 11 -5.81 -11.96 -7.32
C HIS A 11 -6.84 -13.07 -6.99
N LYS A 12 -6.58 -14.33 -7.36
CA LYS A 12 -7.49 -15.47 -7.08
C LYS A 12 -7.61 -15.76 -5.58
N HIS A 13 -6.51 -15.61 -4.84
CA HIS A 13 -6.49 -15.87 -3.41
C HIS A 13 -7.21 -14.78 -2.61
N LEU A 14 -7.38 -13.60 -3.20
CA LEU A 14 -8.00 -12.43 -2.59
C LEU A 14 -9.47 -12.22 -3.00
N LEU A 15 -10.05 -13.17 -3.74
CA LEU A 15 -11.49 -13.16 -4.00
C LEU A 15 -12.28 -13.23 -2.68
N PRO A 16 -13.44 -12.54 -2.60
CA PRO A 16 -14.10 -11.79 -3.67
C PRO A 16 -13.61 -10.33 -3.84
N LEU A 17 -12.61 -9.88 -3.07
CA LEU A 17 -12.22 -8.46 -3.02
C LEU A 17 -11.65 -7.94 -4.35
N THR A 18 -11.07 -8.85 -5.13
CA THR A 18 -10.39 -8.58 -6.41
C THR A 18 -11.28 -8.80 -7.63
N PHE A 19 -12.58 -9.15 -7.48
CA PHE A 19 -13.49 -9.27 -8.63
C PHE A 19 -13.66 -7.99 -9.44
N THR A 20 -13.47 -6.83 -8.80
CA THR A 20 -13.74 -5.51 -9.39
C THR A 20 -12.56 -4.56 -9.34
N ARG A 21 -11.39 -5.02 -8.85
CA ARG A 21 -10.20 -4.18 -8.70
C ARG A 21 -8.91 -5.00 -8.56
N PRO A 22 -7.75 -4.45 -9.00
CA PRO A 22 -6.44 -5.03 -8.74
C PRO A 22 -6.13 -5.18 -7.25
N VAL A 23 -5.14 -6.02 -6.93
CA VAL A 23 -4.65 -6.19 -5.55
C VAL A 23 -4.14 -4.87 -4.98
N GLY A 24 -3.42 -4.07 -5.79
CA GLY A 24 -2.91 -2.76 -5.39
C GLY A 24 -4.00 -1.71 -5.06
N GLN A 25 -5.26 -2.00 -5.40
CA GLN A 25 -6.43 -1.16 -5.10
C GLN A 25 -7.17 -1.59 -3.81
N LEU A 26 -6.70 -2.65 -3.14
CA LEU A 26 -7.19 -3.03 -1.82
C LEU A 26 -6.71 -2.04 -0.76
N ARG A 27 -7.57 -1.81 0.24
CA ARG A 27 -7.25 -1.00 1.42
C ARG A 27 -6.89 -1.90 2.58
N SER A 28 -5.65 -1.80 3.04
CA SER A 28 -5.20 -2.45 4.26
C SER A 28 -5.41 -1.57 5.50
N GLY A 29 -5.34 -0.25 5.33
CA GLY A 29 -5.56 0.73 6.39
C GLY A 29 -6.44 1.89 5.93
N ILE A 30 -5.97 3.12 6.15
CA ILE A 30 -6.62 4.35 5.64
C ILE A 30 -6.40 4.43 4.12
N LEU A 31 -5.21 4.05 3.66
CA LEU A 31 -4.79 4.10 2.27
C LEU A 31 -5.01 2.76 1.54
N ARG A 32 -5.19 2.85 0.23
CA ARG A 32 -4.95 1.73 -0.69
C ARG A 32 -3.47 1.40 -0.73
N LEU A 33 -3.12 0.15 -1.03
CA LEU A 33 -1.71 -0.25 -1.18
C LEU A 33 -0.97 0.65 -2.19
N SER A 34 -1.59 0.93 -3.34
CA SER A 34 -1.06 1.89 -4.31
C SER A 34 -0.88 3.32 -3.81
N GLU A 35 -1.79 3.81 -2.95
CA GLU A 35 -1.65 5.14 -2.35
C GLU A 35 -0.48 5.16 -1.35
N GLY A 36 -0.30 4.10 -0.57
CA GLY A 36 0.86 3.95 0.33
C GLY A 36 2.19 3.91 -0.44
N TRP A 37 2.25 3.15 -1.54
CA TRP A 37 3.43 3.10 -2.41
C TRP A 37 3.73 4.47 -3.02
N TYR A 38 2.71 5.17 -3.52
CA TYR A 38 2.85 6.53 -4.05
C TYR A 38 3.36 7.52 -3.00
N MET A 39 2.73 7.55 -1.82
CA MET A 39 3.08 8.49 -0.75
C MET A 39 4.53 8.36 -0.29
N ARG A 40 5.09 7.14 -0.31
CA ARG A 40 6.44 6.86 0.21
C ARG A 40 7.52 6.93 -0.84
N SER A 41 7.22 6.49 -2.07
CA SER A 41 8.20 6.54 -3.17
C SER A 41 8.22 7.89 -3.89
N GLY A 42 7.12 8.65 -3.85
CA GLY A 42 6.90 9.82 -4.71
C GLY A 42 6.78 9.49 -6.19
N LEU A 43 6.74 8.20 -6.58
CA LEU A 43 6.66 7.77 -7.97
C LEU A 43 5.21 7.51 -8.38
N ALA A 44 4.90 7.74 -9.66
CA ALA A 44 3.63 7.34 -10.24
C ALA A 44 3.45 5.82 -10.13
N VAL A 45 2.24 5.40 -9.72
CA VAL A 45 1.90 3.99 -9.49
C VAL A 45 0.84 3.53 -10.50
N GLY A 46 1.15 2.49 -11.27
CA GLY A 46 0.22 1.78 -12.14
C GLY A 46 -0.08 0.36 -11.68
N TYR A 47 -0.84 -0.39 -12.49
CA TYR A 47 -1.26 -1.76 -12.15
C TYR A 47 -0.98 -2.72 -13.29
N ARG A 48 -0.49 -3.92 -12.96
CA ARG A 48 -0.55 -5.09 -13.83
C ARG A 48 -1.52 -6.08 -13.21
N THR A 49 -2.65 -6.26 -13.87
CA THR A 49 -3.80 -7.01 -13.35
C THR A 49 -4.43 -7.86 -14.46
N GLU A 50 -5.46 -8.60 -14.09
CA GLU A 50 -6.20 -9.49 -14.97
C GLU A 50 -6.87 -8.77 -16.16
N ALA A 51 -7.03 -9.51 -17.26
CA ALA A 51 -7.61 -8.98 -18.50
C ALA A 51 -9.00 -8.35 -18.30
N TYR A 52 -9.83 -8.91 -17.41
CA TYR A 52 -11.17 -8.39 -17.12
C TYR A 52 -11.15 -7.04 -16.37
N LEU A 53 -10.04 -6.68 -15.72
CA LEU A 53 -9.85 -5.40 -15.03
C LEU A 53 -9.11 -4.37 -15.88
N SER A 54 -8.39 -4.81 -16.91
CA SER A 54 -7.55 -3.95 -17.76
C SER A 54 -8.27 -2.74 -18.36
N ARG A 55 -9.58 -2.84 -18.65
CA ARG A 55 -10.38 -1.71 -19.15
C ARG A 55 -10.55 -0.59 -18.12
N ALA A 56 -10.75 -0.94 -16.85
CA ALA A 56 -10.93 0.02 -15.76
C ALA A 56 -9.59 0.48 -15.17
N PHE A 57 -8.57 -0.37 -15.27
CA PHE A 57 -7.21 -0.15 -14.77
C PHE A 57 -6.21 -0.44 -15.88
N PRO A 58 -6.12 0.45 -16.89
CA PRO A 58 -5.21 0.23 -18.01
C PRO A 58 -3.76 0.27 -17.54
N LEU A 59 -2.94 -0.58 -18.16
CA LEU A 59 -1.48 -0.50 -18.01
C LEU A 59 -1.01 0.90 -18.47
N PRO A 60 -0.09 1.54 -17.72
CA PRO A 60 0.54 2.78 -18.16
C PRO A 60 1.22 2.61 -19.52
N THR A 61 1.16 3.65 -20.34
CA THR A 61 1.78 3.66 -21.69
C THR A 61 3.29 3.82 -21.63
N GLU A 62 3.78 4.58 -20.64
CA GLU A 62 5.21 4.75 -20.40
C GLU A 62 5.79 3.49 -19.74
N PRO A 63 6.99 3.03 -20.16
CA PRO A 63 7.64 1.91 -19.51
C PRO A 63 7.95 2.24 -18.06
N ALA A 64 7.73 1.27 -17.18
CA ALA A 64 8.09 1.39 -15.78
C ALA A 64 9.51 0.92 -15.53
N ASP A 65 10.12 1.45 -14.47
CA ASP A 65 11.46 1.08 -14.04
C ASP A 65 11.41 -0.03 -12.99
N LEU A 66 10.32 -0.06 -12.22
CA LEU A 66 10.11 -0.97 -11.11
C LEU A 66 8.77 -1.69 -11.26
N GLU A 67 8.78 -3.00 -10.99
CA GLU A 67 7.56 -3.78 -10.83
C GLU A 67 7.58 -4.45 -9.45
N VAL A 68 6.51 -4.27 -8.67
CA VAL A 68 6.43 -4.68 -7.27
C VAL A 68 5.22 -5.57 -7.07
N ASN A 69 5.35 -6.60 -6.23
CA ASN A 69 4.22 -7.42 -5.85
C ASN A 69 3.17 -6.56 -5.12
N ALA A 70 1.99 -6.46 -5.69
CA ALA A 70 0.93 -5.56 -5.24
C ALA A 70 0.39 -5.90 -3.85
N SER A 71 0.61 -7.13 -3.35
CA SER A 71 0.16 -7.56 -2.02
C SER A 71 1.04 -7.07 -0.86
N LEU A 72 2.16 -6.41 -1.16
CA LEU A 72 3.12 -5.97 -0.15
C LEU A 72 2.71 -4.61 0.44
N PHE A 73 2.69 -4.54 1.78
CA PHE A 73 2.52 -3.28 2.48
C PHE A 73 3.79 -2.41 2.33
N PRO A 74 3.68 -1.14 1.95
CA PRO A 74 4.83 -0.27 1.70
C PRO A 74 5.40 0.27 3.02
N THR A 75 6.23 -0.51 3.72
CA THR A 75 7.03 0.01 4.86
C THR A 75 8.21 0.84 4.35
N ASP A 76 8.80 1.70 5.20
CA ASP A 76 9.93 2.56 4.81
C ASP A 76 11.10 1.72 4.28
N ASP A 77 11.48 0.66 5.01
CA ASP A 77 12.58 -0.21 4.62
C ASP A 77 12.31 -0.91 3.28
N LEU A 78 11.07 -1.36 3.05
CA LEU A 78 10.72 -2.05 1.81
C LEU A 78 10.71 -1.08 0.63
N VAL A 79 10.15 0.11 0.81
CA VAL A 79 10.11 1.13 -0.25
C VAL A 79 11.54 1.55 -0.60
N ALA A 80 12.39 1.82 0.40
CA ALA A 80 13.79 2.17 0.16
C ALA A 80 14.53 1.07 -0.63
N ALA A 81 14.40 -0.19 -0.20
CA ALA A 81 15.03 -1.31 -0.89
C ALA A 81 14.54 -1.50 -2.34
N VAL A 82 13.26 -1.24 -2.59
CA VAL A 82 12.69 -1.27 -3.95
C VAL A 82 13.21 -0.12 -4.81
N MET A 83 13.34 1.08 -4.24
CA MET A 83 13.82 2.26 -4.95
C MET A 83 15.30 2.17 -5.34
N ASP A 84 16.09 1.38 -4.59
CA ASP A 84 17.51 1.14 -4.86
C ASP A 84 17.77 0.06 -5.94
N LEU A 85 16.74 -0.66 -6.39
CA LEU A 85 16.88 -1.70 -7.41
C LEU A 85 17.32 -1.13 -8.76
N ARG A 86 18.29 -1.81 -9.38
CA ARG A 86 18.74 -1.53 -10.74
C ARG A 86 18.10 -2.47 -11.75
N ALA A 87 18.18 -2.10 -13.03
CA ALA A 87 17.73 -2.95 -14.13
C ALA A 87 18.37 -4.35 -14.06
N GLY A 88 17.54 -5.40 -14.07
CA GLY A 88 17.97 -6.80 -13.96
C GLY A 88 18.18 -7.31 -12.53
N GLU A 89 17.98 -6.46 -11.51
CA GLU A 89 17.97 -6.89 -10.10
C GLU A 89 16.57 -7.30 -9.65
N VAL A 90 16.53 -8.27 -8.74
CA VAL A 90 15.31 -8.75 -8.09
C VAL A 90 15.47 -8.71 -6.58
N LEU A 91 14.55 -8.05 -5.89
CA LEU A 91 14.48 -8.06 -4.43
C LEU A 91 13.81 -9.36 -3.98
N VAL A 92 14.46 -10.11 -3.10
CA VAL A 92 14.01 -11.45 -2.71
C VAL A 92 13.94 -11.62 -1.20
N GLN A 93 12.97 -12.41 -0.74
CA GLN A 93 12.87 -12.87 0.64
C GLN A 93 12.21 -14.25 0.67
N ASP A 94 12.75 -15.15 1.50
CA ASP A 94 12.24 -16.52 1.69
C ASP A 94 12.02 -17.29 0.36
N GLY A 95 12.95 -17.11 -0.59
CA GLY A 95 12.91 -17.76 -1.90
C GLY A 95 11.85 -17.21 -2.85
N ARG A 96 11.22 -16.07 -2.54
CA ARG A 96 10.21 -15.41 -3.37
C ARG A 96 10.65 -14.02 -3.81
N SER A 97 10.19 -13.60 -4.97
CA SER A 97 10.44 -12.24 -5.48
C SER A 97 9.45 -11.25 -4.86
N LEU A 98 9.98 -10.11 -4.41
CA LEU A 98 9.21 -9.00 -3.84
C LEU A 98 9.02 -7.88 -4.87
N ALA A 99 10.07 -7.58 -5.63
CA ALA A 99 10.10 -6.54 -6.65
C ALA A 99 11.22 -6.78 -7.67
N PHE A 100 11.11 -6.15 -8.84
CA PHE A 100 12.03 -6.25 -9.96
C PHE A 100 12.41 -4.86 -10.48
N GLY A 101 13.69 -4.66 -10.78
CA GLY A 101 14.14 -3.57 -11.65
C GLY A 101 13.95 -3.97 -13.11
N VAL A 102 12.88 -3.47 -13.74
CA VAL A 102 12.42 -3.90 -15.07
C VAL A 102 12.74 -2.91 -16.18
N GLN A 103 13.53 -1.86 -15.91
CA GLN A 103 13.87 -0.84 -16.89
C GLN A 103 14.46 -1.46 -18.18
N GLY A 104 13.73 -1.36 -19.29
CA GLY A 104 14.13 -1.93 -20.59
C GLY A 104 14.08 -3.46 -20.67
N GLN A 105 13.47 -4.14 -19.70
CA GLN A 105 13.31 -5.59 -19.63
C GLN A 105 11.85 -6.00 -19.87
N ALA A 106 11.65 -7.29 -20.19
CA ALA A 106 10.30 -7.86 -20.23
C ALA A 106 9.69 -7.89 -18.82
N ALA A 107 8.35 -7.81 -18.75
CA ALA A 107 7.64 -7.89 -17.49
C ALA A 107 7.78 -9.29 -16.85
N PRO A 108 7.94 -9.39 -15.52
CA PRO A 108 7.97 -10.67 -14.81
C PRO A 108 6.65 -11.45 -14.99
N THR A 109 6.77 -12.76 -15.15
CA THR A 109 5.65 -13.69 -15.20
C THR A 109 5.23 -14.16 -13.81
N GLU A 110 4.07 -14.82 -13.68
CA GLU A 110 3.63 -15.41 -12.39
C GLU A 110 4.66 -16.37 -11.76
N VAL A 111 5.43 -17.09 -12.60
CA VAL A 111 6.47 -18.01 -12.13
C VAL A 111 7.63 -17.25 -11.48
N ASP A 112 8.02 -16.12 -12.06
CA ASP A 112 9.13 -15.29 -11.57
C ASP A 112 8.81 -14.67 -10.20
N TRP A 113 7.52 -14.44 -9.89
CA TRP A 113 7.08 -14.00 -8.56
C TRP A 113 7.19 -15.10 -7.51
N ALA A 114 6.88 -16.34 -7.90
CA ALA A 114 6.91 -17.50 -7.00
C ALA A 114 8.35 -17.92 -6.67
N ALA A 115 9.26 -17.82 -7.63
CA ALA A 115 10.69 -18.11 -7.47
C ALA A 115 11.53 -17.13 -8.32
N PRO A 116 12.58 -16.52 -7.75
CA PRO A 116 13.38 -15.54 -8.48
C PRO A 116 14.08 -16.16 -9.70
N PRO A 117 14.11 -15.48 -10.86
CA PRO A 117 14.79 -15.98 -12.03
C PRO A 117 16.29 -16.15 -11.79
N LEU A 118 16.87 -17.25 -12.25
CA LEU A 118 18.31 -17.56 -12.07
C LEU A 118 19.24 -16.58 -12.79
N TYR A 119 18.75 -15.92 -13.85
CA TYR A 119 19.52 -14.95 -14.62
C TYR A 119 19.49 -13.54 -14.00
N SER A 120 18.63 -13.30 -13.01
CA SER A 120 18.54 -12.01 -12.32
C SER A 120 19.50 -11.94 -11.14
N LYS A 121 20.07 -10.76 -10.91
CA LYS A 121 20.89 -10.53 -9.72
C LYS A 121 19.98 -10.38 -8.49
N GLN A 122 20.08 -11.30 -7.55
CA GLN A 122 19.25 -11.32 -6.36
C GLN A 122 19.79 -10.38 -5.27
N VAL A 123 18.91 -9.54 -4.74
CA VAL A 123 19.15 -8.65 -3.60
C VAL A 123 18.28 -9.14 -2.44
N TYR A 124 18.90 -9.60 -1.35
CA TYR A 124 18.17 -10.18 -0.23
C TYR A 124 17.61 -9.11 0.71
N PHE A 125 16.31 -9.18 0.98
CA PHE A 125 15.61 -8.31 1.92
C PHE A 125 15.44 -9.00 3.28
N SER A 126 15.98 -8.40 4.33
CA SER A 126 16.07 -8.99 5.67
C SER A 126 15.02 -8.48 6.67
N TRP A 127 14.25 -7.45 6.34
CA TRP A 127 13.25 -6.87 7.25
C TRP A 127 11.88 -7.56 7.15
N GLU A 128 11.01 -7.34 8.13
CA GLU A 128 9.65 -7.90 8.13
C GLU A 128 8.85 -7.37 6.94
N VAL A 129 8.25 -8.29 6.17
CA VAL A 129 7.34 -7.96 5.07
C VAL A 129 5.92 -8.29 5.48
N ASN A 130 5.07 -7.26 5.52
CA ASN A 130 3.63 -7.45 5.71
C ASN A 130 2.97 -7.73 4.35
N ARG A 131 2.45 -8.94 4.18
CA ARG A 131 1.84 -9.41 2.93
C ARG A 131 0.35 -9.67 3.08
N PHE A 132 -0.43 -9.19 2.11
CA PHE A 132 -1.87 -9.38 2.01
C PHE A 132 -2.20 -10.37 0.90
N ASP A 133 -1.87 -11.65 1.10
CA ASP A 133 -2.09 -12.72 0.12
C ASP A 133 -3.41 -13.47 0.31
N ARG A 134 -4.15 -13.19 1.38
CA ARG A 134 -5.48 -13.73 1.67
C ARG A 134 -6.37 -12.66 2.33
N PRO A 135 -7.71 -12.73 2.17
CA PRO A 135 -8.62 -11.76 2.80
C PRO A 135 -8.44 -11.69 4.32
N SER A 136 -8.20 -12.82 4.99
CA SER A 136 -7.96 -12.85 6.43
C SER A 136 -6.72 -12.06 6.87
N ARG A 137 -5.64 -12.05 6.07
CA ARG A 137 -4.43 -11.27 6.36
C ARG A 137 -4.70 -9.78 6.31
N LEU A 138 -5.59 -9.33 5.41
CA LEU A 138 -6.02 -7.93 5.34
C LEU A 138 -6.59 -7.46 6.67
N PHE A 139 -7.47 -8.27 7.28
CA PHE A 139 -8.09 -7.94 8.56
C PHE A 139 -7.16 -8.16 9.76
N GLN A 140 -6.29 -9.17 9.73
CA GLN A 140 -5.32 -9.41 10.81
C GLN A 140 -4.30 -8.28 10.94
N HIS A 141 -3.89 -7.69 9.81
CA HIS A 141 -2.86 -6.66 9.79
C HIS A 141 -3.43 -5.24 9.63
N CYS A 142 -4.76 -5.06 9.56
CA CYS A 142 -5.36 -3.74 9.35
C CYS A 142 -5.03 -2.74 10.47
N GLY A 143 -4.98 -3.20 11.73
CA GLY A 143 -4.62 -2.34 12.86
C GLY A 143 -3.22 -1.73 12.68
N LYS A 144 -2.23 -2.56 12.33
CA LYS A 144 -0.86 -2.09 12.03
C LYS A 144 -0.84 -1.12 10.85
N ALA A 145 -1.57 -1.43 9.78
CA ALA A 145 -1.64 -0.56 8.60
C ALA A 145 -2.29 0.80 8.92
N ILE A 146 -3.34 0.84 9.73
CA ILE A 146 -4.01 2.07 10.15
C ILE A 146 -3.07 2.96 10.97
N GLU A 147 -2.31 2.40 11.92
CA GLU A 147 -1.34 3.18 12.71
C GLU A 147 -0.27 3.82 11.83
N HIS A 148 0.26 3.02 10.90
CA HIS A 148 1.32 3.45 10.00
C HIS A 148 0.84 4.51 9.00
N ASP A 149 -0.35 4.31 8.43
CA ASP A 149 -0.99 5.30 7.57
C ASP A 149 -1.31 6.58 8.34
N PHE A 150 -1.82 6.48 9.57
CA PHE A 150 -2.12 7.63 10.41
C PHE A 150 -0.87 8.46 10.69
N GLN A 151 0.23 7.82 11.08
CA GLN A 151 1.50 8.51 11.27
C GLN A 151 1.92 9.24 10.00
N SER A 152 1.95 8.55 8.86
CA SER A 152 2.37 9.12 7.58
C SER A 152 1.48 10.27 7.10
N LEU A 153 0.16 10.17 7.34
CA LEU A 153 -0.82 11.17 6.90
C LEU A 153 -0.89 12.40 7.82
N THR A 154 -0.40 12.30 9.05
CA THR A 154 -0.52 13.38 10.06
C THR A 154 0.82 14.04 10.38
N GLU A 155 1.94 13.44 9.96
CA GLU A 155 3.28 13.98 10.15
C GLU A 155 3.40 15.40 9.60
N GLY A 156 3.91 16.33 10.42
CA GLY A 156 4.08 17.73 10.06
C GLY A 156 2.77 18.54 9.92
N ARG A 157 1.60 17.93 10.18
CA ARG A 157 0.28 18.56 9.98
C ARG A 157 -0.41 18.85 11.31
N ARG A 158 -1.36 19.79 11.27
CA ARG A 158 -2.18 20.15 12.43
C ARG A 158 -3.64 19.75 12.17
N SER A 159 -4.22 19.04 13.12
CA SER A 159 -5.65 18.69 13.09
C SER A 159 -6.51 19.94 13.23
N GLN A 160 -7.66 19.97 12.56
CA GLN A 160 -8.72 20.92 12.88
C GLN A 160 -9.13 20.75 14.35
N LEU A 161 -9.40 21.88 15.03
CA LEU A 161 -9.89 21.89 16.40
C LEU A 161 -11.35 21.40 16.45
N LEU A 162 -11.68 20.61 17.46
CA LEU A 162 -13.06 20.26 17.77
C LEU A 162 -13.76 21.49 18.37
N SER A 163 -15.02 21.72 17.98
CA SER A 163 -15.85 22.70 18.69
C SER A 163 -16.04 22.26 20.15
N LEU A 164 -16.03 23.20 21.10
CA LEU A 164 -16.02 23.04 22.57
C LEU A 164 -17.06 22.05 23.17
N ALA A 165 -18.04 21.56 22.40
CA ALA A 165 -19.08 20.63 22.86
C ALA A 165 -18.72 19.13 22.75
N GLN A 166 -17.49 18.78 22.36
CA GLN A 166 -17.13 17.39 22.05
C GLN A 166 -16.21 16.79 23.12
N TYR A 167 -16.73 15.78 23.81
CA TYR A 167 -16.00 15.03 24.82
C TYR A 167 -15.15 13.94 24.14
N SER A 168 -13.85 14.15 24.00
CA SER A 168 -12.92 13.06 23.64
C SER A 168 -12.68 12.22 24.90
N SER A 169 -13.36 11.07 25.03
CA SER A 169 -13.09 10.10 26.10
C SER A 169 -11.80 9.33 25.80
N GLY A 170 -10.67 10.00 25.94
CA GLY A 170 -9.34 9.46 25.73
C GLY A 170 -8.30 10.44 26.26
N ARG A 171 -7.48 10.04 27.22
CA ARG A 171 -6.45 10.87 27.86
C ARG A 171 -5.28 11.28 26.94
N ILE A 172 -5.37 11.01 25.63
CA ILE A 172 -4.28 11.19 24.68
C ILE A 172 -4.77 12.10 23.54
N PRO A 173 -4.57 13.42 23.63
CA PRO A 173 -5.04 14.39 22.62
C PRO A 173 -4.38 14.25 21.23
N THR A 174 -3.50 13.26 21.00
CA THR A 174 -2.70 13.10 19.78
C THR A 174 -3.10 11.92 18.89
N ARG A 175 -4.15 11.15 19.23
CA ARG A 175 -4.56 9.94 18.46
C ARG A 175 -5.82 10.12 17.61
N TYR A 176 -6.21 11.35 17.34
CA TYR A 176 -7.21 11.65 16.31
C TYR A 176 -6.72 12.79 15.42
N PHE A 177 -7.19 12.81 14.18
CA PHE A 177 -6.88 13.86 13.22
C PHE A 177 -8.09 14.19 12.38
N LEU A 178 -8.42 15.48 12.31
CA LEU A 178 -9.49 16.03 11.46
C LEU A 178 -8.85 16.84 10.36
N GLU A 179 -9.15 16.46 9.11
CA GLU A 179 -8.87 17.28 7.94
C GLU A 179 -9.63 18.61 7.97
N GLU A 180 -9.10 19.60 7.28
CA GLU A 180 -9.79 20.87 7.10
C GLU A 180 -11.13 20.66 6.38
N GLY A 181 -12.22 21.11 7.01
CA GLY A 181 -13.58 20.93 6.52
C GLY A 181 -14.19 19.57 6.89
N ALA A 182 -13.56 18.78 7.77
CA ALA A 182 -14.22 17.67 8.43
C ALA A 182 -15.30 18.19 9.39
N VAL A 183 -16.50 17.60 9.29
CA VAL A 183 -17.62 17.91 10.18
C VAL A 183 -17.82 16.73 11.14
N VAL A 184 -17.71 17.02 12.44
CA VAL A 184 -18.00 16.09 13.53
C VAL A 184 -18.97 16.82 14.45
N GLU A 185 -20.13 16.25 14.72
CA GLU A 185 -21.15 16.85 15.61
C GLU A 185 -21.78 15.75 16.46
N ALA A 186 -22.00 16.02 17.76
CA ALA A 186 -22.66 15.12 18.71
C ALA A 186 -22.13 13.65 18.72
N CYS A 187 -20.83 13.45 18.52
CA CYS A 187 -20.20 12.13 18.47
C CYS A 187 -19.21 11.91 19.63
N VAL A 188 -18.99 10.65 20.00
CA VAL A 188 -17.93 10.23 20.93
C VAL A 188 -16.82 9.54 20.13
N LEU A 189 -15.59 10.07 20.23
CA LEU A 189 -14.41 9.49 19.59
C LEU A 189 -13.60 8.69 20.60
N ASN A 190 -13.49 7.37 20.40
CA ASN A 190 -12.73 6.47 21.27
C ASN A 190 -11.40 6.06 20.62
N THR A 191 -10.30 6.62 21.11
CA THR A 191 -8.94 6.36 20.61
C THR A 191 -8.16 5.35 21.44
N LYS A 192 -8.84 4.54 22.27
CA LYS A 192 -8.19 3.60 23.21
C LYS A 192 -7.34 2.53 22.50
N ASN A 193 -7.86 1.96 21.41
CA ASN A 193 -7.27 0.81 20.71
C ASN A 193 -6.76 1.13 19.30
N GLY A 194 -6.72 2.41 18.92
CA GLY A 194 -6.28 2.82 17.59
C GLY A 194 -6.57 4.30 17.32
N PRO A 195 -5.93 4.89 16.30
CA PRO A 195 -6.13 6.27 15.95
C PRO A 195 -7.40 6.44 15.11
N ILE A 196 -7.90 7.68 15.07
CA ILE A 196 -9.06 8.04 14.28
C ILE A 196 -8.67 9.13 13.30
N TYR A 197 -8.77 8.85 12.00
CA TYR A 197 -8.60 9.84 10.94
C TYR A 197 -9.95 10.18 10.34
N ILE A 198 -10.31 11.46 10.33
CA ILE A 198 -11.57 11.97 9.77
C ILE A 198 -11.22 12.84 8.58
N GLY A 199 -11.51 12.32 7.39
CA GLY A 199 -11.29 13.02 6.14
C GLY A 199 -12.26 14.17 5.92
N ARG A 200 -11.91 15.06 4.97
CA ARG A 200 -12.77 16.16 4.54
C ARG A 200 -14.11 15.63 4.04
N THR A 201 -15.21 16.26 4.45
CA THR A 201 -16.54 15.94 3.94
C THR A 201 -16.60 16.23 2.44
N ARG A 202 -16.87 15.21 1.63
CA ARG A 202 -17.14 15.38 0.19
C ARG A 202 -18.64 15.65 0.02
N ARG A 203 -18.99 16.79 -0.57
CA ARG A 203 -20.35 17.10 -1.04
C ARG A 203 -20.58 16.49 -2.40
#